data_AF-A0A9J6PFU8-F1
#
_entry.id   AF-A0A9J6PFU8-F1
#
_cell.length_a   1.000
_cell.length_b   1.000
_cell.length_c   1.000
_cell.angle_alpha   90.00
_cell.angle_beta   90.00
_cell.angle_gamma   90.00
#
_symmetry.space_group_name_H-M   'P 1'
#
loop_
_entity.id
_entity.type
_entity.pdbx_description
1 polymer ?
#
loop_
_entity_poly.entity_id
_entity_poly.type
_entity_poly.pdbx_seq_one_letter_code
_entity_poly.pdbx_strand_id
1 'polypeptide(L)'
;MSFRRPFPAQTVAVRLLAAAVALASLLILAGTARAQDDAAFVGVFVGVDTADGAGLLIERAAEGGGYRGRFLSPDQVLYEVSGNIENGVLQLRAEAETRMAYLRIQPVSVGLVMAMIPVEGTVPPDEAPAPSQLGRAVQYAFVREGTKLPNLPGRIRAAPDANTRYLATLTFLDNYPYWPADGVVRGFALIPANHVAMIRMFPRVQADLFWKMCDAGGLNPQLKREVDTAGTSCAEVRAAMTEFQARGTFDDFKADVEADTVTLRDAIACGQGMKARQRCQAISQILAEAALNAPSVGKILQEYR
;
A
#
# COMPACT_ATOMS: atom_id res chain seq x y z
N MET A 1 -2.02 -84.46 -17.16
CA MET A 1 -2.87 -83.90 -16.09
C MET A 1 -2.48 -82.44 -15.90
N SER A 2 -3.44 -81.54 -16.10
CA SER A 2 -3.27 -80.09 -16.11
C SER A 2 -3.49 -79.54 -14.70
N PHE A 3 -2.56 -78.73 -14.18
CA PHE A 3 -2.83 -77.88 -13.00
C PHE A 3 -2.32 -76.46 -13.25
N ARG A 4 -3.27 -75.54 -13.07
CA ARG A 4 -3.21 -74.10 -13.40
C ARG A 4 -2.32 -73.35 -12.40
N ARG A 5 -1.57 -72.36 -12.90
CA ARG A 5 -0.91 -71.33 -12.08
C ARG A 5 -1.93 -70.26 -11.66
N PRO A 6 -1.90 -69.74 -10.42
CA PRO A 6 -2.71 -68.58 -10.02
C PRO A 6 -2.04 -67.27 -10.48
N PHE A 7 -2.86 -66.36 -11.01
CA PHE A 7 -2.51 -64.97 -11.27
C PHE A 7 -2.58 -64.15 -9.96
N PRO A 8 -1.69 -63.18 -9.71
CA PRO A 8 -1.80 -62.29 -8.56
C PRO A 8 -2.78 -61.13 -8.85
N ALA A 9 -3.92 -61.13 -8.15
CA ALA A 9 -4.96 -60.10 -8.22
C ALA A 9 -4.76 -58.98 -7.17
N GLN A 10 -3.53 -58.45 -7.03
CA GLN A 10 -3.23 -57.46 -5.97
C GLN A 10 -2.79 -56.07 -6.45
N THR A 11 -2.69 -55.81 -7.76
CA THR A 11 -2.12 -54.55 -8.26
C THR A 11 -3.12 -53.44 -8.59
N VAL A 12 -4.44 -53.69 -8.53
CA VAL A 12 -5.45 -52.72 -8.99
C VAL A 12 -5.99 -51.85 -7.84
N ALA A 13 -6.09 -52.38 -6.62
CA ALA A 13 -6.70 -51.66 -5.49
C ALA A 13 -5.88 -50.45 -4.99
N VAL A 14 -4.54 -50.49 -5.14
CA VAL A 14 -3.66 -49.42 -4.64
C VAL A 14 -3.68 -48.17 -5.53
N ARG A 15 -3.98 -48.30 -6.83
CA ARG A 15 -4.01 -47.15 -7.76
C ARG A 15 -5.27 -46.29 -7.62
N LEU A 16 -6.38 -46.87 -7.17
CA LEU A 16 -7.64 -46.13 -6.96
C LEU A 16 -7.62 -45.27 -5.68
N LEU A 17 -6.92 -45.70 -4.62
CA LEU A 17 -6.78 -44.89 -3.41
C LEU A 17 -5.86 -43.67 -3.59
N ALA A 18 -4.79 -43.80 -4.38
CA ALA A 18 -3.86 -42.69 -4.64
C ALA A 18 -4.50 -41.56 -5.47
N ALA A 19 -5.42 -41.89 -6.39
CA ALA A 19 -6.13 -40.90 -7.19
C ALA A 19 -7.18 -40.10 -6.38
N ALA A 20 -7.82 -40.74 -5.38
CA ALA A 20 -8.79 -40.07 -4.51
C ALA A 20 -8.13 -39.08 -3.53
N VAL A 21 -6.93 -39.39 -3.02
CA VAL A 21 -6.17 -38.48 -2.15
C VAL A 21 -5.62 -37.28 -2.93
N ALA A 22 -5.18 -37.46 -4.19
CA ALA A 22 -4.74 -36.35 -5.02
C ALA A 22 -5.86 -35.36 -5.39
N LEU A 23 -7.10 -35.85 -5.57
CA LEU A 23 -8.26 -34.99 -5.83
C LEU A 23 -8.72 -34.22 -4.58
N ALA A 24 -8.64 -34.85 -3.40
CA ALA A 24 -8.94 -34.19 -2.12
C ALA A 24 -7.91 -33.10 -1.77
N SER A 25 -6.63 -33.31 -2.10
CA SER A 25 -5.57 -32.31 -1.92
C SER A 25 -5.71 -31.11 -2.86
N LEU A 26 -6.24 -31.29 -4.08
CA LEU A 26 -6.47 -30.17 -5.01
C LEU A 26 -7.66 -29.28 -4.59
N LEU A 27 -8.63 -29.82 -3.85
CA LEU A 27 -9.79 -29.05 -3.38
C LEU A 27 -9.50 -28.18 -2.15
N ILE A 28 -8.46 -28.49 -1.37
CA ILE A 28 -8.10 -27.72 -0.17
C ILE A 28 -7.27 -26.47 -0.51
N LEU A 29 -6.59 -26.43 -1.66
CA LEU A 29 -5.76 -25.29 -2.09
C LEU A 29 -6.51 -24.16 -2.81
N ALA A 30 -7.80 -24.34 -3.14
CA ALA A 30 -8.61 -23.29 -3.78
C ALA A 30 -9.31 -22.34 -2.77
N GLY A 31 -9.24 -22.62 -1.47
CA GLY A 31 -10.02 -21.92 -0.44
C GLY A 31 -9.39 -20.68 0.19
N THR A 32 -8.08 -20.43 0.01
CA THR A 32 -7.37 -19.40 0.80
C THR A 32 -7.12 -18.09 0.06
N ALA A 33 -7.38 -18.00 -1.24
CA ALA A 33 -7.11 -16.78 -2.00
C ALA A 33 -8.17 -15.67 -1.85
N ARG A 34 -9.35 -15.94 -1.24
CA ARG A 34 -10.43 -14.94 -1.08
C ARG A 34 -10.43 -14.21 0.26
N ALA A 35 -9.75 -14.72 1.29
CA ALA A 35 -9.81 -14.13 2.62
C ALA A 35 -8.85 -12.93 2.82
N GLN A 36 -7.90 -12.73 1.89
CA GLN A 36 -6.80 -11.78 2.09
C GLN A 36 -7.15 -10.33 1.67
N ASP A 37 -8.14 -10.12 0.79
CA ASP A 37 -8.58 -8.77 0.39
C ASP A 37 -9.61 -8.15 1.36
N ASP A 38 -10.30 -8.97 2.15
CA ASP A 38 -11.41 -8.51 3.00
C ASP A 38 -10.95 -7.64 4.18
N ALA A 39 -9.77 -7.92 4.74
CA ALA A 39 -9.26 -7.21 5.91
C ALA A 39 -8.92 -5.74 5.60
N ALA A 40 -8.64 -5.42 4.34
CA ALA A 40 -8.31 -4.06 3.91
C ALA A 40 -9.49 -3.09 4.06
N PHE A 41 -10.73 -3.59 3.95
CA PHE A 41 -11.94 -2.78 3.99
C PHE A 41 -12.57 -2.63 5.36
N VAL A 42 -12.36 -3.59 6.27
CA VAL A 42 -13.03 -3.59 7.59
C VAL A 42 -12.31 -2.65 8.56
N GLY A 43 -13.07 -1.81 9.26
CA GLY A 43 -12.59 -0.95 10.33
C GLY A 43 -13.21 0.44 10.35
N VAL A 44 -12.64 1.29 11.20
CA VAL A 44 -12.93 2.72 11.29
C VAL A 44 -11.88 3.47 10.49
N PHE A 45 -12.32 4.41 9.65
CA PHE A 45 -11.48 5.23 8.81
C PHE A 45 -11.87 6.71 8.96
N VAL A 46 -10.87 7.58 8.93
CA VAL A 46 -10.99 9.03 9.06
C VAL A 46 -10.61 9.66 7.73
N GLY A 47 -11.43 10.61 7.27
CA GLY A 47 -11.21 11.30 6.02
C GLY A 47 -10.03 12.27 6.10
N VAL A 48 -9.32 12.43 4.99
CA VAL A 48 -8.20 13.36 4.83
C VAL A 48 -8.39 14.25 3.61
N ASP A 49 -7.74 15.42 3.60
CA ASP A 49 -7.80 16.40 2.51
C ASP A 49 -9.24 16.82 2.17
N THR A 50 -9.74 16.52 0.97
CA THR A 50 -11.12 16.83 0.56
C THR A 50 -12.18 16.07 1.37
N ALA A 51 -11.77 15.05 2.12
CA ALA A 51 -12.61 14.29 3.03
C ALA A 51 -12.44 14.72 4.50
N ASP A 52 -11.76 15.83 4.81
CA ASP A 52 -11.61 16.29 6.19
C ASP A 52 -12.98 16.44 6.89
N GLY A 53 -13.06 15.98 8.14
CA GLY A 53 -14.31 15.87 8.91
C GLY A 53 -15.25 14.72 8.52
N ALA A 54 -14.91 13.92 7.49
CA ALA A 54 -15.63 12.70 7.15
C ALA A 54 -15.17 11.48 7.97
N GLY A 55 -16.05 10.49 8.10
CA GLY A 55 -15.76 9.22 8.77
C GLY A 55 -16.39 8.05 8.03
N LEU A 56 -15.72 6.91 8.01
CA LEU A 56 -16.20 5.70 7.35
C LEU A 56 -15.99 4.50 8.28
N LEU A 57 -17.08 3.84 8.64
CA LEU A 57 -17.09 2.59 9.38
C LEU A 57 -17.57 1.49 8.43
N ILE A 58 -16.79 0.42 8.28
CA ILE A 58 -17.15 -0.75 7.49
C ILE A 58 -16.97 -2.00 8.35
N GLU A 59 -18.02 -2.83 8.36
CA GLU A 59 -18.10 -4.10 9.08
C GLU A 59 -18.54 -5.21 8.12
N ARG A 60 -18.20 -6.45 8.45
CA ARG A 60 -18.76 -7.61 7.74
C ARG A 60 -20.20 -7.82 8.19
N ALA A 61 -21.11 -8.01 7.24
CA ALA A 61 -22.48 -8.38 7.55
C ALA A 61 -22.52 -9.81 8.11
N ALA A 62 -23.29 -10.03 9.17
CA ALA A 62 -23.42 -11.34 9.82
C ALA A 62 -24.14 -12.37 8.94
N GLU A 63 -25.01 -11.92 8.05
CA GLU A 63 -25.81 -12.75 7.13
C GLU A 63 -25.50 -12.36 5.67
N GLY A 64 -25.35 -13.35 4.79
CA GLY A 64 -25.23 -13.13 3.34
C GLY A 64 -23.83 -12.79 2.80
N GLY A 65 -22.80 -12.66 3.65
CA GLY A 65 -21.41 -12.57 3.19
C GLY A 65 -20.96 -11.21 2.64
N GLY A 66 -21.74 -10.15 2.86
CA GLY A 66 -21.45 -8.78 2.41
C GLY A 66 -20.84 -7.87 3.47
N TYR A 67 -20.92 -6.57 3.19
CA TYR A 67 -20.40 -5.48 4.01
C TYR A 67 -21.53 -4.52 4.36
N ARG A 68 -21.44 -3.94 5.56
CA ARG A 68 -22.34 -2.90 6.04
C ARG A 68 -21.57 -1.87 6.85
N GLY A 69 -22.17 -0.72 7.12
CA GLY A 69 -21.58 0.25 8.02
C GLY A 69 -22.17 1.63 7.87
N ARG A 70 -21.35 2.66 8.16
CA ARG A 70 -21.79 4.05 8.12
C ARG A 70 -20.76 4.94 7.45
N PHE A 71 -21.23 5.88 6.65
CA PHE A 71 -20.41 6.94 6.06
C PHE A 71 -20.95 8.30 6.52
N LEU A 72 -20.14 9.05 7.27
CA LEU A 72 -20.37 10.46 7.58
C LEU A 72 -19.61 11.29 6.54
N SER A 73 -20.34 12.03 5.71
CA SER A 73 -19.74 12.89 4.69
C SER A 73 -19.13 14.17 5.28
N PRO A 74 -18.28 14.91 4.53
CA PRO A 74 -17.76 16.20 4.97
C PRO A 74 -18.85 17.23 5.29
N ASP A 75 -20.00 17.17 4.59
CA ASP A 75 -21.19 17.99 4.87
C ASP A 75 -22.05 17.46 6.04
N GLN A 76 -21.51 16.53 6.84
CA GLN A 76 -22.11 15.97 8.05
C GLN A 76 -23.42 15.21 7.81
N VAL A 77 -23.58 14.63 6.62
CA VAL A 77 -24.69 13.73 6.31
C VAL A 77 -24.26 12.30 6.62
N LEU A 78 -25.04 11.64 7.47
CA LEU A 78 -24.84 10.24 7.80
C LEU A 78 -25.58 9.35 6.82
N TYR A 79 -24.84 8.47 6.16
CA TYR A 79 -25.35 7.42 5.29
C TYR A 79 -25.17 6.06 5.96
N GLU A 80 -26.22 5.25 5.94
CA GLU A 80 -26.09 3.80 6.15
C GLU A 80 -25.60 3.17 4.86
N VAL A 81 -24.57 2.33 4.94
CA VAL A 81 -23.96 1.73 3.76
C VAL A 81 -24.07 0.21 3.78
N SER A 82 -24.33 -0.40 2.62
CA SER A 82 -24.31 -1.85 2.47
C SER A 82 -23.94 -2.27 1.05
N GLY A 83 -23.30 -3.43 0.90
CA GLY A 83 -22.92 -3.94 -0.42
C GLY A 83 -21.90 -5.07 -0.35
N ASN A 84 -21.14 -5.27 -1.43
CA ASN A 84 -20.27 -6.42 -1.61
C ASN A 84 -18.96 -6.05 -2.31
N ILE A 85 -17.96 -6.94 -2.21
CA ILE A 85 -16.74 -6.83 -3.00
C ILE A 85 -16.97 -7.46 -4.37
N GLU A 86 -16.65 -6.71 -5.41
CA GLU A 86 -16.60 -7.20 -6.78
C GLU A 86 -15.27 -6.81 -7.42
N ASN A 87 -14.53 -7.80 -7.94
CA ASN A 87 -13.24 -7.59 -8.60
C ASN A 87 -12.23 -6.80 -7.74
N GLY A 88 -12.17 -7.09 -6.43
CA GLY A 88 -11.26 -6.41 -5.49
C GLY A 88 -11.65 -4.98 -5.13
N VAL A 89 -12.85 -4.54 -5.51
CA VAL A 89 -13.39 -3.22 -5.20
C VAL A 89 -14.64 -3.39 -4.34
N LEU A 90 -14.69 -2.69 -3.22
CA LEU A 90 -15.88 -2.67 -2.38
C LEU A 90 -16.90 -1.70 -2.98
N GLN A 91 -18.06 -2.23 -3.36
CA GLN A 91 -19.17 -1.48 -3.91
C GLN A 91 -20.28 -1.40 -2.86
N LEU A 92 -20.64 -0.19 -2.44
CA LEU A 92 -21.67 0.04 -1.43
C LEU A 92 -22.77 0.95 -1.97
N ARG A 93 -24.01 0.66 -1.60
CA ARG A 93 -25.11 1.60 -1.63
C ARG A 93 -25.08 2.39 -0.33
N ALA A 94 -25.25 3.71 -0.42
CA ALA A 94 -25.27 4.63 0.70
C ALA A 94 -26.63 5.34 0.76
N GLU A 95 -27.33 5.21 1.87
CA GLU A 95 -28.69 5.72 2.05
C GLU A 95 -28.75 6.67 3.26
N ALA A 96 -29.25 7.87 3.03
CA ALA A 96 -29.65 8.83 4.05
C ALA A 96 -31.13 9.17 3.84
N GLU A 97 -31.78 9.84 4.81
CA GLU A 97 -33.23 10.06 4.81
C GLU A 97 -33.82 10.58 3.48
N THR A 98 -33.07 11.43 2.77
CA THR A 98 -33.51 12.03 1.49
C THR A 98 -32.48 11.95 0.38
N ARG A 99 -31.37 11.23 0.59
CA ARG A 99 -30.24 11.20 -0.35
C ARG A 99 -29.75 9.78 -0.51
N MET A 100 -29.43 9.41 -1.74
CA MET A 100 -28.79 8.14 -2.04
C MET A 100 -27.51 8.38 -2.81
N ALA A 101 -26.53 7.52 -2.58
CA ALA A 101 -25.29 7.52 -3.32
C ALA A 101 -24.80 6.09 -3.52
N TYR A 102 -23.94 5.94 -4.51
CA TYR A 102 -23.20 4.72 -4.73
C TYR A 102 -21.73 4.98 -4.44
N LEU A 103 -21.12 4.11 -3.65
CA LEU A 103 -19.73 4.22 -3.22
C LEU A 103 -18.91 3.12 -3.87
N ARG A 104 -17.81 3.52 -4.50
CA ARG A 104 -16.81 2.60 -5.02
C ARG A 104 -15.51 2.81 -4.24
N ILE A 105 -15.12 1.82 -3.46
CA ILE A 105 -14.02 1.91 -2.51
C ILE A 105 -12.89 0.97 -2.96
N GLN A 106 -11.70 1.54 -3.11
CA GLN A 106 -10.49 0.82 -3.45
C GLN A 106 -9.50 0.93 -2.30
N PRO A 107 -8.88 -0.18 -1.89
CA PRO A 107 -7.82 -0.13 -0.90
C PRO A 107 -6.58 0.50 -1.53
N VAL A 108 -5.90 1.32 -0.75
CA VAL A 108 -4.58 1.87 -1.08
C VAL A 108 -3.63 1.58 0.07
N SER A 109 -2.35 1.80 -0.17
CA SER A 109 -1.26 1.53 0.76
C SER A 109 -1.48 1.91 2.24
N VAL A 110 -2.21 2.96 2.55
CA VAL A 110 -2.40 3.44 3.94
C VAL A 110 -3.85 3.74 4.29
N GLY A 111 -4.79 3.18 3.53
CA GLY A 111 -6.21 3.45 3.74
C GLY A 111 -7.06 3.14 2.51
N LEU A 112 -8.01 4.03 2.21
CA LEU A 112 -9.03 3.83 1.19
C LEU A 112 -9.16 5.07 0.29
N VAL A 113 -9.39 4.84 -1.00
CA VAL A 113 -9.94 5.86 -1.91
C VAL A 113 -11.37 5.48 -2.22
N MET A 114 -12.29 6.42 -2.00
CA MET A 114 -13.72 6.24 -2.23
C MET A 114 -14.19 7.23 -3.28
N ALA A 115 -14.78 6.72 -4.36
CA ALA A 115 -15.59 7.53 -5.27
C ALA A 115 -17.06 7.43 -4.85
N MET A 116 -17.66 8.56 -4.48
CA MET A 116 -19.08 8.71 -4.19
C MET A 116 -19.79 9.27 -5.41
N ILE A 117 -20.79 8.55 -5.91
CA ILE A 117 -21.64 8.96 -7.03
C ILE A 117 -23.03 9.25 -6.46
N PRO A 118 -23.43 10.52 -6.30
CA PRO A 118 -24.78 10.86 -5.88
C PRO A 118 -25.80 10.35 -6.90
N VAL A 119 -26.88 9.76 -6.40
CA VAL A 119 -27.96 9.22 -7.22
C VAL A 119 -29.19 10.12 -7.07
N GLU A 120 -29.75 10.54 -8.20
CA GLU A 120 -31.06 11.21 -8.24
C GLU A 120 -32.16 10.20 -8.54
N GLY A 121 -33.21 10.21 -7.72
CA GLY A 121 -34.32 9.26 -7.82
C GLY A 121 -34.02 7.88 -7.21
N THR A 122 -34.98 6.97 -7.32
CA THR A 122 -34.83 5.58 -6.85
C THR A 122 -34.18 4.72 -7.95
N VAL A 123 -32.91 4.38 -7.79
CA VAL A 123 -32.25 3.33 -8.58
C VAL A 123 -32.56 1.97 -7.93
N PRO A 124 -33.04 0.97 -8.70
CA PRO A 124 -33.27 -0.38 -8.19
C PRO A 124 -32.01 -0.94 -7.49
N PRO A 125 -32.16 -1.82 -6.49
CA PRO A 125 -31.02 -2.32 -5.69
C PRO A 125 -29.94 -3.03 -6.52
N ASP A 126 -30.30 -3.52 -7.71
CA ASP A 126 -29.48 -4.42 -8.52
C ASP A 126 -28.89 -3.74 -9.76
N GLU A 127 -29.10 -2.43 -9.94
CA GLU A 127 -28.64 -1.68 -11.12
C GLU A 127 -27.50 -0.72 -10.77
N ALA A 128 -26.42 -0.80 -11.55
CA ALA A 128 -25.33 0.17 -11.47
C ALA A 128 -25.82 1.57 -11.90
N PRO A 129 -25.28 2.66 -11.33
CA PRO A 129 -25.65 4.01 -11.72
C PRO A 129 -25.42 4.24 -13.22
N ALA A 130 -26.33 4.98 -13.85
CA ALA A 130 -26.24 5.25 -15.29
C ALA A 130 -24.92 5.98 -15.61
N PRO A 131 -24.30 5.72 -16.77
CA PRO A 131 -23.04 6.39 -17.15
C PRO A 131 -23.09 7.92 -17.08
N SER A 132 -24.27 8.52 -17.32
CA SER A 132 -24.51 9.97 -17.21
C SER A 132 -24.33 10.51 -15.78
N GLN A 133 -24.46 9.67 -14.75
CA GLN A 133 -24.28 10.06 -13.35
C GLN A 133 -22.81 10.00 -12.90
N LEU A 134 -21.94 9.29 -13.63
CA LEU A 134 -20.51 9.16 -13.30
C LEU A 134 -19.75 10.49 -13.33
N GLY A 135 -20.21 11.46 -14.14
CA GLY A 135 -19.63 12.81 -14.20
C GLY A 135 -19.80 13.63 -12.91
N ARG A 136 -20.56 13.11 -11.93
CA ARG A 136 -20.79 13.72 -10.62
C ARG A 136 -20.04 13.03 -9.49
N ALA A 137 -19.15 12.10 -9.81
CA ALA A 137 -18.37 11.38 -8.82
C ALA A 137 -17.46 12.36 -8.04
N VAL A 138 -17.56 12.30 -6.71
CA VAL A 138 -16.65 13.00 -5.79
C VAL A 138 -15.71 11.97 -5.19
N GLN A 139 -14.41 12.27 -5.18
CA GLN A 139 -13.40 11.40 -4.59
C GLN A 139 -13.03 11.85 -3.19
N TYR A 140 -12.96 10.89 -2.28
CA TYR A 140 -12.55 11.04 -0.90
C TYR A 140 -11.41 10.09 -0.60
N ALA A 141 -10.46 10.53 0.22
CA ALA A 141 -9.39 9.69 0.74
C ALA A 141 -9.61 9.47 2.25
N PHE A 142 -9.39 8.26 2.71
CA PHE A 142 -9.48 7.91 4.12
C PHE A 142 -8.23 7.16 4.56
N VAL A 143 -7.86 7.33 5.82
CA VAL A 143 -6.86 6.49 6.51
C VAL A 143 -7.53 5.75 7.66
N ARG A 144 -6.95 4.63 8.09
CA ARG A 144 -7.48 3.90 9.25
C ARG A 144 -7.38 4.77 10.51
N GLU A 145 -8.37 4.70 11.38
CA GLU A 145 -8.33 5.40 12.66
C GLU A 145 -7.08 4.98 13.46
N GLY A 146 -6.39 5.96 14.03
CA GLY A 146 -5.14 5.75 14.75
C GLY A 146 -3.88 5.71 13.86
N THR A 147 -4.03 5.64 12.53
CA THR A 147 -2.89 5.77 11.62
C THR A 147 -2.25 7.14 11.80
N LYS A 148 -0.98 7.16 12.17
CA LYS A 148 -0.21 8.40 12.26
C LYS A 148 0.03 8.92 10.85
N LEU A 149 -0.66 10.01 10.51
CA LEU A 149 -0.37 10.74 9.29
C LEU A 149 1.05 11.33 9.38
N PRO A 150 1.85 11.23 8.31
CA PRO A 150 3.14 11.90 8.29
C PRO A 150 2.95 13.40 8.45
N ASN A 151 3.90 14.07 9.09
CA ASN A 151 3.88 15.52 9.16
C ASN A 151 3.90 16.08 7.73
N LEU A 152 2.85 16.82 7.37
CA LEU A 152 2.83 17.50 6.08
C LEU A 152 4.00 18.49 6.05
N PRO A 153 4.82 18.49 4.98
CA PRO A 153 5.87 19.48 4.85
C PRO A 153 5.23 20.86 4.82
N GLY A 154 5.92 21.86 5.37
CA GLY A 154 5.40 23.25 5.41
C GLY A 154 5.01 23.82 4.04
N ARG A 155 5.42 23.17 2.94
CA ARG A 155 4.84 23.31 1.60
C ARG A 155 4.88 21.97 0.85
N ILE A 156 3.72 21.42 0.51
CA ILE A 156 3.61 20.33 -0.47
C ILE A 156 3.85 20.91 -1.86
N ARG A 157 4.80 20.34 -2.60
CA ARG A 157 5.08 20.68 -4.00
C ARG A 157 4.53 19.60 -4.91
N ALA A 158 4.09 19.99 -6.10
CA ALA A 158 3.74 19.03 -7.14
C ALA A 158 4.95 18.14 -7.49
N ALA A 159 4.66 16.90 -7.88
CA ALA A 159 5.67 15.99 -8.40
C ALA A 159 6.35 16.58 -9.65
N PRO A 160 7.64 16.29 -9.87
CA PRO A 160 8.34 16.73 -11.06
C PRO A 160 7.73 16.12 -12.32
N ASP A 161 7.51 16.97 -13.32
CA ASP A 161 7.05 16.57 -14.65
C ASP A 161 8.23 16.26 -15.59
N ALA A 162 7.93 15.99 -16.87
CA ALA A 162 8.97 15.74 -17.89
C ALA A 162 9.85 16.97 -18.21
N ASN A 163 9.40 18.17 -17.86
CA ASN A 163 10.10 19.42 -18.11
C ASN A 163 11.00 19.83 -16.94
N THR A 164 10.80 19.24 -15.77
CA THR A 164 11.59 19.53 -14.58
C THR A 164 13.04 19.09 -14.80
N ARG A 165 13.98 20.03 -14.66
CA ARG A 165 15.43 19.80 -14.85
C ARG A 165 16.22 19.74 -13.56
N TYR A 166 15.66 20.28 -12.48
CA TYR A 166 16.33 20.37 -11.19
C TYR A 166 15.33 20.18 -10.06
N LEU A 167 15.73 19.42 -9.06
CA LEU A 167 15.00 19.24 -7.81
C LEU A 167 16.01 19.19 -6.67
N ALA A 168 15.88 20.11 -5.70
CA ALA A 168 16.70 20.07 -4.50
C ALA A 168 16.40 18.79 -3.70
N THR A 169 17.42 18.08 -3.22
CA THR A 169 17.23 16.80 -2.53
C THR A 169 16.41 16.91 -1.26
N LEU A 170 16.59 17.99 -0.49
CA LEU A 170 15.75 18.23 0.69
C LEU A 170 14.27 18.38 0.32
N THR A 171 13.98 19.05 -0.81
CA THR A 171 12.62 19.13 -1.36
C THR A 171 12.09 17.75 -1.77
N PHE A 172 12.91 16.92 -2.41
CA PHE A 172 12.53 15.54 -2.74
C PHE A 172 12.14 14.77 -1.46
N LEU A 173 13.00 14.78 -0.44
CA LEU A 173 12.78 14.08 0.83
C LEU A 173 11.50 14.55 1.53
N ASP A 174 11.19 15.83 1.48
CA ASP A 174 9.96 16.40 2.06
C ASP A 174 8.68 15.95 1.34
N ASN A 175 8.76 15.63 0.04
CA ASN A 175 7.56 15.56 -0.80
C ASN A 175 7.32 14.18 -1.43
N TYR A 176 8.34 13.32 -1.55
CA TYR A 176 8.16 11.98 -2.12
C TYR A 176 7.09 11.14 -1.40
N PRO A 177 6.82 11.29 -0.08
CA PRO A 177 5.75 10.56 0.58
C PRO A 177 4.35 10.90 0.02
N TYR A 178 4.21 12.03 -0.67
CA TYR A 178 2.94 12.53 -1.20
C TYR A 178 2.84 12.46 -2.73
N TRP A 179 3.91 12.06 -3.40
CA TRP A 179 3.93 11.96 -4.86
C TRP A 179 3.43 10.60 -5.36
N PRO A 180 2.81 10.57 -6.56
CA PRO A 180 2.56 9.32 -7.26
C PRO A 180 3.89 8.65 -7.63
N ALA A 181 3.87 7.32 -7.81
CA ALA A 181 5.06 6.51 -8.06
C ALA A 181 5.94 7.06 -9.20
N ASP A 182 5.36 7.39 -10.35
CA ASP A 182 6.08 7.98 -11.49
C ASP A 182 6.78 9.31 -11.14
N GLY A 183 6.13 10.11 -10.27
CA GLY A 183 6.68 11.36 -9.77
C GLY A 183 7.88 11.14 -8.85
N VAL A 184 7.82 10.12 -7.99
CA VAL A 184 8.94 9.71 -7.13
C VAL A 184 10.12 9.23 -8.00
N VAL A 185 9.88 8.40 -9.01
CA VAL A 185 10.94 7.91 -9.92
C VAL A 185 11.63 9.07 -10.64
N ARG A 186 10.86 10.02 -11.19
CA ARG A 186 11.42 11.22 -11.84
C ARG A 186 12.20 12.08 -10.85
N GLY A 187 11.64 12.30 -9.65
CA GLY A 187 12.29 13.09 -8.61
C GLY A 187 13.61 12.47 -8.16
N PHE A 188 13.64 11.15 -7.96
CA PHE A 188 14.83 10.42 -7.56
C PHE A 188 15.93 10.50 -8.62
N ALA A 189 15.57 10.43 -9.91
CA ALA A 189 16.52 10.57 -11.01
C ALA A 189 17.16 11.98 -11.11
N LEU A 190 16.54 13.01 -10.51
CA LEU A 190 17.08 14.37 -10.44
C LEU A 190 18.00 14.59 -9.23
N ILE A 191 18.15 13.62 -8.34
CA ILE A 191 19.00 13.73 -7.15
C ILE A 191 20.48 13.62 -7.55
N PRO A 192 21.35 14.54 -7.09
CA PRO A 192 22.79 14.43 -7.28
C PRO A 192 23.37 13.12 -6.74
N ALA A 193 24.33 12.53 -7.45
CA ALA A 193 24.89 11.21 -7.11
C ALA A 193 25.47 11.12 -5.69
N ASN A 194 26.09 12.21 -5.19
CA ASN A 194 26.60 12.28 -3.82
C ASN A 194 25.48 12.20 -2.77
N HIS A 195 24.30 12.75 -3.05
CA HIS A 195 23.14 12.62 -2.16
C HIS A 195 22.45 11.27 -2.30
N VAL A 196 22.45 10.65 -3.49
CA VAL A 196 22.02 9.24 -3.64
C VAL A 196 22.90 8.34 -2.77
N ALA A 197 24.21 8.55 -2.74
CA ALA A 197 25.12 7.82 -1.86
C ALA A 197 24.79 8.03 -0.37
N MET A 198 24.39 9.24 0.04
CA MET A 198 23.91 9.49 1.40
C MET A 198 22.60 8.75 1.70
N ILE A 199 21.62 8.78 0.79
CA ILE A 199 20.36 8.01 0.93
C ILE A 199 20.66 6.51 1.10
N ARG A 200 21.67 5.98 0.40
CA ARG A 200 22.09 4.58 0.50
C ARG A 200 22.58 4.16 1.89
N MET A 201 22.96 5.10 2.74
CA MET A 201 23.35 4.83 4.13
C MET A 201 22.15 4.62 5.06
N PHE A 202 20.92 4.91 4.60
CA PHE A 202 19.69 4.80 5.37
C PHE A 202 18.76 3.74 4.74
N PRO A 203 18.95 2.44 5.07
CA PRO A 203 18.24 1.35 4.39
C PRO A 203 16.73 1.36 4.62
N ARG A 204 16.21 1.88 5.73
CA ARG A 204 14.75 2.04 5.92
C ARG A 204 14.17 3.06 4.94
N VAL A 205 14.83 4.21 4.78
CA VAL A 205 14.44 5.24 3.81
C VAL A 205 14.49 4.68 2.38
N GLN A 206 15.50 3.88 2.06
CA GLN A 206 15.56 3.18 0.77
C GLN A 206 14.41 2.18 0.59
N ALA A 207 14.08 1.39 1.60
CA ALA A 207 12.97 0.44 1.55
C ALA A 207 11.64 1.15 1.24
N ASP A 208 11.37 2.27 1.91
CA ASP A 208 10.17 3.08 1.70
C ASP A 208 10.15 3.73 0.30
N LEU A 209 11.29 4.23 -0.16
CA LEU A 209 11.44 4.78 -1.51
C LEU A 209 11.22 3.71 -2.59
N PHE A 210 11.80 2.52 -2.42
CA PHE A 210 11.59 1.42 -3.35
C PHE A 210 10.16 0.96 -3.37
N TRP A 211 9.49 0.87 -2.21
CA TRP A 211 8.08 0.51 -2.15
C TRP A 211 7.24 1.42 -3.04
N LYS A 212 7.43 2.74 -2.92
CA LYS A 212 6.74 3.72 -3.77
C LYS A 212 7.13 3.64 -5.24
N MET A 213 8.42 3.55 -5.53
CA MET A 213 8.91 3.56 -6.91
C MET A 213 8.59 2.26 -7.66
N CYS A 214 8.44 1.15 -6.96
CA CYS A 214 8.10 -0.13 -7.56
C CYS A 214 6.70 -0.16 -8.15
N ASP A 215 5.80 0.74 -7.75
CA ASP A 215 4.44 0.83 -8.30
C ASP A 215 4.35 1.73 -9.55
N ALA A 216 5.49 2.27 -10.01
CA ALA A 216 5.53 3.04 -11.25
C ALA A 216 5.25 2.14 -12.47
N GLY A 217 4.59 2.68 -13.49
CA GLY A 217 4.15 1.96 -14.70
C GLY A 217 5.29 1.41 -15.57
N GLY A 218 6.54 1.61 -15.16
CA GLY A 218 7.73 0.99 -15.72
C GLY A 218 8.96 1.32 -14.89
N LEU A 219 9.71 0.30 -14.45
CA LEU A 219 11.01 0.51 -13.83
C LEU A 219 11.96 1.04 -14.89
N ASN A 220 12.37 2.30 -14.77
CA ASN A 220 13.47 2.76 -15.59
C ASN A 220 14.74 1.91 -15.24
N PRO A 221 15.67 1.70 -16.19
CA PRO A 221 16.84 0.85 -15.94
C PRO A 221 17.70 1.32 -14.75
N GLN A 222 17.66 2.61 -14.42
CA GLN A 222 18.38 3.16 -13.26
C GLN A 222 17.79 2.66 -11.95
N LEU A 223 16.48 2.77 -11.76
CA LEU A 223 15.75 2.29 -10.61
C LEU A 223 15.91 0.79 -10.42
N LYS A 224 15.82 0.01 -11.51
CA LYS A 224 16.10 -1.43 -11.44
C LYS A 224 17.50 -1.70 -10.86
N ARG A 225 18.53 -0.99 -11.33
CA ARG A 225 19.90 -1.13 -10.78
C ARG A 225 19.99 -0.73 -9.31
N GLU A 226 19.28 0.32 -8.88
CA GLU A 226 19.27 0.74 -7.47
C GLU A 226 18.65 -0.34 -6.59
N VAL A 227 17.49 -0.88 -6.97
CA VAL A 227 16.82 -1.96 -6.24
C VAL A 227 17.69 -3.22 -6.20
N ASP A 228 18.26 -3.62 -7.34
CA ASP A 228 19.14 -4.79 -7.43
C ASP A 228 20.41 -4.61 -6.56
N THR A 229 21.01 -3.42 -6.56
CA THR A 229 22.22 -3.11 -5.76
C THR A 229 21.93 -3.13 -4.25
N ALA A 230 20.69 -2.82 -3.85
CA ALA A 230 20.27 -2.89 -2.46
C ALA A 230 20.00 -4.32 -1.95
N GLY A 231 20.19 -5.33 -2.80
CA GLY A 231 20.02 -6.74 -2.46
C GLY A 231 18.56 -7.14 -2.27
N THR A 232 17.66 -6.56 -3.06
CA THR A 232 16.22 -6.87 -3.03
C THR A 232 15.60 -6.75 -4.43
N SER A 233 14.30 -6.99 -4.53
CA SER A 233 13.50 -6.85 -5.75
C SER A 233 12.18 -6.13 -5.43
N CYS A 234 11.55 -5.55 -6.45
CA CYS A 234 10.24 -4.95 -6.27
C CYS A 234 9.17 -5.93 -5.77
N ALA A 235 9.26 -7.20 -6.16
CA ALA A 235 8.34 -8.22 -5.67
C ALA A 235 8.50 -8.46 -4.16
N GLU A 236 9.74 -8.55 -3.67
CA GLU A 236 10.02 -8.72 -2.24
C GLU A 236 9.64 -7.50 -1.41
N VAL A 237 9.91 -6.30 -1.93
CA VAL A 237 9.52 -5.04 -1.25
C VAL A 237 8.01 -4.96 -1.11
N ARG A 238 7.25 -5.17 -2.20
CA ARG A 238 5.77 -5.13 -2.13
C ARG A 238 5.23 -6.20 -1.18
N ALA A 239 5.73 -7.44 -1.27
CA ALA A 239 5.30 -8.51 -0.39
C ALA A 239 5.56 -8.19 1.10
N ALA A 240 6.74 -7.64 1.42
CA ALA A 240 7.06 -7.22 2.78
C ALA A 240 6.12 -6.11 3.28
N MET A 241 5.83 -5.10 2.46
CA MET A 241 4.95 -3.99 2.88
C MET A 241 3.51 -4.45 3.12
N THR A 242 2.99 -5.35 2.28
CA THR A 242 1.69 -6.00 2.49
C THR A 242 1.68 -6.80 3.80
N GLU A 243 2.77 -7.51 4.11
CA GLU A 243 2.91 -8.25 5.36
C GLU A 243 2.96 -7.32 6.58
N PHE A 244 3.69 -6.20 6.51
CA PHE A 244 3.75 -5.22 7.61
C PHE A 244 2.36 -4.64 7.90
N GLN A 245 1.59 -4.35 6.86
CA GLN A 245 0.21 -3.84 6.98
C GLN A 245 -0.70 -4.89 7.62
N ALA A 246 -0.59 -6.15 7.18
CA ALA A 246 -1.40 -7.25 7.72
C ALA A 246 -1.08 -7.55 9.19
N ARG A 247 0.18 -7.37 9.62
CA ARG A 247 0.64 -7.62 11.00
C ARG A 247 0.55 -6.41 11.92
N GLY A 248 0.25 -5.23 11.39
CA GLY A 248 0.22 -3.98 12.15
C GLY A 248 1.61 -3.40 12.48
N THR A 249 2.69 -3.93 11.92
CA THR A 249 4.06 -3.40 12.10
C THR A 249 4.42 -2.27 11.13
N PHE A 250 3.51 -1.95 10.20
CA PHE A 250 3.72 -0.91 9.19
C PHE A 250 3.91 0.48 9.82
N ASP A 251 3.16 0.82 10.87
CA ASP A 251 3.29 2.13 11.54
C ASP A 251 4.64 2.29 12.24
N ASP A 252 5.18 1.22 12.83
CA ASP A 252 6.51 1.21 13.43
C ASP A 252 7.60 1.40 12.37
N PHE A 253 7.48 0.68 11.25
CA PHE A 253 8.36 0.88 10.09
C PHE A 253 8.34 2.33 9.61
N LYS A 254 7.15 2.94 9.48
CA LYS A 254 7.00 4.34 9.06
C LYS A 254 7.58 5.33 10.08
N ALA A 255 7.44 5.05 11.38
CA ALA A 255 8.05 5.87 12.43
C ALA A 255 9.58 5.85 12.33
N ASP A 256 10.18 4.68 12.10
CA ASP A 256 11.63 4.54 11.95
C ASP A 256 12.14 5.19 10.65
N VAL A 257 11.38 5.09 9.55
CA VAL A 257 11.67 5.80 8.29
C VAL A 257 11.71 7.31 8.51
N GLU A 258 10.77 7.87 9.28
CA GLU A 258 10.73 9.30 9.57
C GLU A 258 11.96 9.72 10.41
N ALA A 259 12.31 8.94 11.43
CA ALA A 259 13.49 9.19 12.26
C ALA A 259 14.80 9.17 11.44
N ASP A 260 14.95 8.18 10.56
CA ASP A 260 16.09 8.08 9.63
C ASP A 260 16.09 9.26 8.64
N THR A 261 14.92 9.67 8.15
CA THR A 261 14.77 10.81 7.23
C THR A 261 15.19 12.12 7.88
N VAL A 262 14.86 12.36 9.14
CA VAL A 262 15.33 13.55 9.88
C VAL A 262 16.86 13.61 9.91
N THR A 263 17.51 12.48 10.22
CA THR A 263 18.98 12.39 10.26
C THR A 263 19.60 12.60 8.88
N LEU A 264 19.04 11.97 7.85
CA LEU A 264 19.47 12.14 6.46
C LEU A 264 19.33 13.60 5.97
N ARG A 265 18.23 14.27 6.33
CA ARG A 265 18.02 15.69 6.00
C ARG A 265 19.08 16.58 6.61
N ASP A 266 19.42 16.35 7.88
CA ASP A 266 20.48 17.08 8.56
C ASP A 266 21.85 16.81 7.94
N ALA A 267 22.13 15.57 7.53
CA ALA A 267 23.35 15.20 6.81
C ALA A 267 23.51 15.98 5.50
N ILE A 268 22.47 16.01 4.68
CA ILE A 268 22.46 16.76 3.42
C ILE A 268 22.61 18.26 3.68
N ALA A 269 21.86 18.81 4.65
CA ALA A 269 21.95 20.23 5.00
C ALA A 269 23.35 20.62 5.51
N CYS A 270 24.02 19.73 6.25
CA CYS A 270 25.41 19.90 6.66
C CYS A 270 26.39 19.90 5.48
N GLY A 271 26.22 18.96 4.53
CA GLY A 271 27.00 18.95 3.28
C GLY A 271 26.82 20.20 2.43
N GLN A 272 25.70 20.91 2.60
CA GLN A 272 25.38 22.18 1.94
C GLN A 272 25.78 23.43 2.76
N GLY A 273 26.37 23.27 3.95
CA GLY A 273 26.76 24.38 4.82
C GLY A 273 25.58 25.13 5.46
N MET A 274 24.39 24.52 5.53
CA MET A 274 23.15 25.14 6.04
C MET A 274 22.97 25.01 7.56
N LYS A 275 23.90 24.34 8.25
CA LYS A 275 23.81 24.03 9.69
C LYS A 275 25.09 24.42 10.41
N ALA A 276 25.00 24.65 11.72
CA ALA A 276 26.15 24.96 12.55
C ALA A 276 27.16 23.80 12.62
N ARG A 277 28.46 24.13 12.64
CA ARG A 277 29.57 23.17 12.63
C ARG A 277 29.45 22.07 13.69
N GLN A 278 29.04 22.42 14.91
CA GLN A 278 28.89 21.46 16.02
C GLN A 278 27.83 20.41 15.72
N ARG A 279 26.67 20.81 15.16
CA ARG A 279 25.62 19.87 14.75
C ARG A 279 26.12 18.95 13.64
N CYS A 280 26.88 19.49 12.68
CA CYS A 280 27.43 18.69 11.60
C CYS A 280 28.46 17.66 12.04
N GLN A 281 29.27 17.95 13.06
CA GLN A 281 30.20 16.97 13.62
C GLN A 281 29.49 15.74 14.19
N ALA A 282 28.40 15.94 14.94
CA ALA A 282 27.59 14.84 15.47
C ALA A 282 26.96 14.01 14.36
N ILE A 283 26.38 14.67 13.34
CA ILE A 283 25.78 13.97 12.20
C ILE A 283 26.82 13.20 11.38
N SER A 284 28.04 13.73 11.22
CA SER A 284 29.12 13.02 10.54
C SER A 284 29.52 11.73 11.24
N GLN A 285 29.46 11.68 12.58
CA GLN A 285 29.73 10.45 13.33
C GLN A 285 28.64 9.39 13.06
N ILE A 286 27.37 9.79 13.08
CA ILE A 286 26.24 8.91 12.75
C ILE A 286 26.37 8.36 11.33
N LEU A 287 26.72 9.22 10.35
CA LEU A 287 26.95 8.77 8.97
C LEU A 287 28.13 7.81 8.85
N ALA A 288 29.23 8.06 9.57
CA ALA A 288 30.39 7.18 9.53
C ALA A 288 30.05 5.79 10.07
N GLU A 289 29.26 5.72 11.16
CA GLU A 289 28.78 4.46 11.71
C GLU A 289 27.81 3.75 10.74
N ALA A 290 26.85 4.49 10.18
CA ALA A 290 25.92 3.95 9.18
C ALA A 290 26.65 3.42 7.94
N ALA A 291 27.69 4.12 7.45
CA ALA A 291 28.47 3.66 6.31
C ALA A 291 29.21 2.33 6.55
N LEU A 292 29.55 2.03 7.80
CA LEU A 292 30.25 0.79 8.17
C LEU A 292 29.29 -0.36 8.50
N ASN A 293 28.12 -0.04 9.06
CA ASN A 293 27.25 -1.02 9.70
C ASN A 293 25.83 -1.10 9.11
N ALA A 294 25.50 -0.30 8.09
CA ALA A 294 24.15 -0.28 7.54
C ALA A 294 23.74 -1.68 7.04
N PRO A 295 22.63 -2.25 7.53
CA PRO A 295 22.08 -3.47 6.98
C PRO A 295 21.63 -3.25 5.53
N SER A 296 21.54 -4.32 4.75
CA SER A 296 20.91 -4.26 3.43
C SER A 296 19.41 -3.95 3.57
N VAL A 297 18.80 -3.45 2.50
CA VAL A 297 17.34 -3.26 2.47
C VAL A 297 16.62 -4.58 2.70
N GLY A 298 17.08 -5.67 2.10
CA GLY A 298 16.52 -7.00 2.33
C GLY A 298 16.55 -7.43 3.80
N LYS A 299 17.60 -7.09 4.56
CA LYS A 299 17.68 -7.38 6.00
C LYS A 299 16.71 -6.50 6.80
N ILE A 300 16.64 -5.20 6.51
CA ILE A 300 15.63 -4.31 7.12
C ILE A 300 14.22 -4.85 6.89
N LEU A 301 13.91 -5.28 5.67
CA LEU A 301 12.59 -5.82 5.37
C LEU A 301 12.25 -7.08 6.19
N GLN A 302 13.25 -7.87 6.59
CA GLN A 302 13.03 -9.05 7.44
C GLN A 302 12.82 -8.69 8.92
N GLU A 303 13.37 -7.56 9.39
CA GLU A 303 13.25 -7.14 10.81
C GLU A 303 11.82 -6.80 11.22
N TYR A 304 10.95 -6.42 10.26
CA TYR A 304 9.55 -6.06 10.51
C TYR A 304 8.54 -7.16 10.11
N ARG A 305 9.02 -8.33 9.64
CA ARG A 305 8.18 -9.52 9.39
C ARG A 305 7.94 -10.28 10.68
#